data_AF-A0A2E8Y3E4-F1
#
_entry.id   AF-A0A2E8Y3E4-F1
#
_cell.length_a   1.000
_cell.length_b   1.000
_cell.length_c   1.000
_cell.angle_alpha   90.00
_cell.angle_beta   90.00
_cell.angle_gamma   90.00
#
_symmetry.space_group_name_H-M   'P 1'
#
loop_
_entity.id
_entity.type
_entity.pdbx_description
1 polymer ?
#
loop_
_entity_poly.entity_id
_entity_poly.type
_entity_poly.pdbx_seq_one_letter_code
_entity_poly.pdbx_strand_id
1 'polypeptide(L)'
;MEPICIVPAGDVCGEAATWDAAANRLYWTDINRFLLHSHDPDNGATRTHLFDRPVVALSLTDRKGWLLVALGSQLILFNPETGAREDLPAMLGGWPELRFNDGRSDPLGAFWIGSMGNNVGPNGEGLPVVDGRGTLYRYRHGGPMEEIETDIGIPNTLCWSPDRRHFYFGDTLKNEIRVYDYDIETGEIGPGRPFFAGFERGLPDGSAMDGEGYLWNCRYDGGCVVRVAPDGSIDRVIDIPAGNVTT
;
A
#
# COMPACT_ATOMS: atom_id res chain seq x y z
N MET A 1 -18.35 -6.83 15.26
CA MET A 1 -17.45 -7.99 15.04
C MET A 1 -16.17 -7.67 15.78
N GLU A 2 -15.65 -8.59 16.56
CA GLU A 2 -14.41 -8.41 17.32
C GLU A 2 -13.22 -8.86 16.45
N PRO A 3 -12.16 -8.05 16.31
CA PRO A 3 -10.96 -8.47 15.58
C PRO A 3 -10.31 -9.70 16.23
N ILE A 4 -9.82 -10.62 15.40
CA ILE A 4 -9.05 -11.78 15.83
C ILE A 4 -7.68 -11.79 15.16
N CYS A 5 -6.65 -12.22 15.88
CA CYS A 5 -5.33 -12.44 15.29
C CYS A 5 -5.32 -13.81 14.59
N ILE A 6 -5.19 -13.80 13.26
CA ILE A 6 -5.13 -15.03 12.45
C ILE A 6 -3.69 -15.56 12.36
N VAL A 7 -2.71 -14.65 12.25
CA VAL A 7 -1.28 -15.01 12.18
C VAL A 7 -0.46 -14.11 13.11
N PRO A 8 0.15 -14.65 14.18
CA PRO A 8 1.04 -13.89 15.07
C PRO A 8 2.48 -13.87 14.49
N ALA A 9 2.66 -13.27 13.31
CA ALA A 9 3.94 -13.26 12.58
C ALA A 9 5.06 -12.44 13.27
N GLY A 10 4.69 -11.59 14.24
CA GLY A 10 5.62 -10.72 14.95
C GLY A 10 6.26 -9.70 14.02
N ASP A 11 5.48 -9.15 13.09
CA ASP A 11 5.95 -8.16 12.12
C ASP A 11 6.40 -6.89 12.83
N VAL A 12 7.50 -6.31 12.35
CA VAL A 12 7.95 -4.99 12.81
C VAL A 12 7.09 -3.92 12.15
N CYS A 13 6.86 -4.03 10.85
CA CYS A 13 5.92 -3.21 10.10
C CYS A 13 5.25 -4.07 9.02
N GLY A 14 4.12 -4.68 9.38
CA GLY A 14 3.31 -5.48 8.46
C GLY A 14 2.55 -4.58 7.50
N GLU A 15 2.57 -4.83 6.20
CA GLU A 15 1.97 -3.92 5.21
C GLU A 15 1.42 -4.62 3.96
N ALA A 16 0.72 -3.85 3.12
CA ALA A 16 0.24 -4.23 1.80
C ALA A 16 -0.58 -5.54 1.77
N ALA A 17 -1.41 -5.81 2.79
CA ALA A 17 -2.24 -6.99 2.79
C ALA A 17 -3.13 -7.10 1.53
N THR A 18 -2.98 -8.21 0.82
CA THR A 18 -3.59 -8.44 -0.49
C THR A 18 -4.17 -9.85 -0.57
N TRP A 19 -5.45 -9.93 -0.92
CA TRP A 19 -6.16 -11.19 -1.08
C TRP A 19 -6.18 -11.65 -2.54
N ASP A 20 -5.62 -12.83 -2.81
CA ASP A 20 -5.78 -13.56 -4.08
C ASP A 20 -6.89 -14.60 -3.96
N ALA A 21 -8.07 -14.23 -4.44
CA ALA A 21 -9.24 -15.12 -4.45
C ALA A 21 -9.04 -16.35 -5.34
N ALA A 22 -8.25 -16.27 -6.40
CA ALA A 22 -8.04 -17.38 -7.33
C ALA A 22 -7.10 -18.44 -6.73
N ALA A 23 -6.13 -18.01 -5.91
CA ALA A 23 -5.23 -18.90 -5.19
C ALA A 23 -5.71 -19.24 -3.76
N ASN A 24 -6.78 -18.59 -3.27
CA ASN A 24 -7.21 -18.65 -1.88
C ASN A 24 -6.04 -18.33 -0.93
N ARG A 25 -5.35 -17.19 -1.16
CA ARG A 25 -4.15 -16.77 -0.43
C ARG A 25 -4.26 -15.34 0.06
N LEU A 26 -3.83 -15.10 1.30
CA LEU A 26 -3.51 -13.76 1.80
C LEU A 26 -2.00 -13.53 1.70
N TYR A 27 -1.58 -12.43 1.07
CA TYR A 27 -0.20 -11.96 1.08
C TYR A 27 -0.10 -10.68 1.91
N TRP A 28 1.04 -10.45 2.56
CA TRP A 28 1.41 -9.18 3.20
C TRP A 28 2.92 -9.11 3.36
N THR A 29 3.47 -7.94 3.59
CA THR A 29 4.91 -7.72 3.73
C THR A 29 5.30 -7.50 5.18
N ASP A 30 6.59 -7.63 5.49
CA ASP A 30 7.21 -6.94 6.61
C ASP A 30 8.32 -6.04 6.06
N ILE A 31 8.07 -4.73 6.08
CA ILE A 31 8.95 -3.72 5.49
C ILE A 31 10.33 -3.76 6.15
N ASN A 32 10.39 -3.87 7.47
CA ASN A 32 11.63 -3.73 8.23
C ASN A 32 12.41 -5.06 8.29
N ARG A 33 11.73 -6.20 8.26
CA ARG A 33 12.40 -7.52 8.22
C ARG A 33 12.66 -8.02 6.79
N PHE A 34 12.27 -7.26 5.77
CA PHE A 34 12.46 -7.56 4.35
C PHE A 34 11.72 -8.84 3.91
N LEU A 35 10.51 -9.04 4.44
CA LEU A 35 9.76 -10.28 4.25
C LEU A 35 8.54 -10.08 3.36
N LEU A 36 8.22 -11.11 2.59
CA LEU A 36 6.89 -11.33 2.00
C LEU A 36 6.30 -12.59 2.60
N HIS A 37 5.12 -12.46 3.18
CA HIS A 37 4.35 -13.56 3.73
C HIS A 37 3.24 -13.98 2.77
N SER A 38 2.86 -15.26 2.86
CA SER A 38 1.68 -15.83 2.21
C SER A 38 1.01 -16.79 3.18
N HIS A 39 -0.30 -16.69 3.34
CA HIS A 39 -1.08 -17.49 4.28
C HIS A 39 -2.23 -18.23 3.59
N ASP A 40 -2.36 -19.49 3.99
CA ASP A 40 -3.44 -20.41 3.63
C ASP A 40 -4.54 -20.37 4.70
N PRO A 41 -5.73 -19.83 4.45
CA PRO A 41 -6.79 -19.86 5.45
C PRO A 41 -7.39 -21.27 5.64
N ASP A 42 -7.24 -22.19 4.69
CA ASP A 42 -7.87 -23.51 4.77
C ASP A 42 -7.11 -24.45 5.72
N ASN A 43 -5.77 -24.37 5.74
CA ASN A 43 -4.92 -25.21 6.59
C ASN A 43 -4.08 -24.43 7.62
N GLY A 44 -4.13 -23.10 7.59
CA GLY A 44 -3.42 -22.22 8.51
C GLY A 44 -1.91 -22.07 8.25
N ALA A 45 -1.38 -22.63 7.16
CA ALA A 45 0.03 -22.55 6.85
C ALA A 45 0.43 -21.14 6.38
N THR A 46 1.54 -20.64 6.93
CA THR A 46 2.17 -19.39 6.49
C THR A 46 3.56 -19.69 5.93
N ARG A 47 3.83 -19.21 4.72
CA ARG A 47 5.16 -19.25 4.09
C ARG A 47 5.72 -17.84 4.00
N THR A 48 7.02 -17.72 4.22
CA THR A 48 7.74 -16.44 4.24
C THR A 48 8.91 -16.48 3.28
N HIS A 49 9.12 -15.39 2.54
CA HIS A 49 10.24 -15.16 1.65
C HIS A 49 11.05 -13.96 2.14
N LEU A 50 12.36 -14.10 2.19
CA LEU A 50 13.29 -13.04 2.56
C LEU A 50 13.87 -12.38 1.30
N PHE A 51 13.97 -11.07 1.33
CA PHE A 51 14.60 -10.24 0.31
C PHE A 51 15.82 -9.49 0.86
N ASP A 52 16.59 -8.88 -0.04
CA ASP A 52 17.77 -8.07 0.28
C ASP A 52 17.44 -6.57 0.47
N ARG A 53 16.15 -6.21 0.41
CA ARG A 53 15.62 -4.85 0.52
C ARG A 53 14.23 -4.86 1.18
N PRO A 54 13.78 -3.73 1.74
CA PRO A 54 12.41 -3.57 2.22
C PRO A 54 11.38 -3.98 1.16
N VAL A 55 10.44 -4.85 1.53
CA VAL A 55 9.30 -5.23 0.69
C VAL A 55 8.14 -4.32 1.07
N VAL A 56 7.79 -3.35 0.23
CA VAL A 56 6.95 -2.21 0.65
C VAL A 56 5.53 -2.25 0.10
N ALA A 57 5.34 -2.83 -1.09
CA ALA A 57 4.03 -3.00 -1.70
C ALA A 57 4.03 -4.21 -2.62
N LEU A 58 2.84 -4.73 -2.91
CA LEU A 58 2.65 -5.80 -3.88
C LEU A 58 1.33 -5.66 -4.62
N SER A 59 1.22 -6.29 -5.79
CA SER A 59 -0.03 -6.39 -6.54
C SER A 59 -0.14 -7.73 -7.24
N LEU A 60 -1.38 -8.20 -7.40
CA LEU A 60 -1.68 -9.35 -8.23
C LEU A 60 -1.44 -9.00 -9.70
N THR A 61 -1.03 -10.00 -10.49
CA THR A 61 -0.82 -9.82 -11.94
C THR A 61 -1.76 -10.71 -12.74
N ASP A 62 -1.88 -10.42 -14.03
CA ASP A 62 -2.58 -11.27 -14.99
C ASP A 62 -1.82 -12.58 -15.29
N ARG A 63 -0.53 -12.64 -14.96
CA ARG A 63 0.27 -13.86 -15.03
C ARG A 63 0.04 -14.72 -13.79
N LYS A 64 -0.73 -15.78 -13.95
CA LYS A 64 -1.08 -16.73 -12.88
C LYS A 64 0.13 -17.11 -12.00
N GLY A 65 0.00 -16.87 -10.70
CA GLY A 65 1.00 -17.20 -9.68
C GLY A 65 2.19 -16.24 -9.62
N TRP A 66 2.16 -15.12 -10.35
CA TRP A 66 3.16 -14.07 -10.27
C TRP A 66 2.57 -12.83 -9.63
N LEU A 67 3.36 -12.23 -8.75
CA LEU A 67 3.07 -10.98 -8.07
C LEU A 67 4.00 -9.90 -8.63
N LEU A 68 3.49 -8.69 -8.75
CA LEU A 68 4.36 -7.52 -8.79
C LEU A 68 4.75 -7.19 -7.35
N VAL A 69 6.04 -6.96 -7.10
CA VAL A 69 6.55 -6.64 -5.77
C VAL A 69 7.45 -5.40 -5.86
N ALA A 70 7.22 -4.44 -4.98
CA ALA A 70 8.07 -3.26 -4.82
C ALA A 70 9.10 -3.51 -3.71
N LEU A 71 10.38 -3.45 -4.08
CA LEU A 71 11.54 -3.71 -3.22
C LEU A 71 12.37 -2.44 -3.05
N GLY A 72 12.15 -1.68 -1.98
CA GLY A 72 12.85 -0.42 -1.71
C GLY A 72 12.68 0.58 -2.86
N SER A 73 13.51 0.50 -3.89
CA SER A 73 13.49 1.35 -5.09
C SER A 73 13.23 0.60 -6.40
N GLN A 74 12.98 -0.71 -6.39
CA GLN A 74 12.86 -1.53 -7.61
C GLN A 74 11.50 -2.23 -7.68
N LEU A 75 10.91 -2.33 -8.87
CA LEU A 75 9.80 -3.24 -9.12
C LEU A 75 10.32 -4.57 -9.71
N ILE A 76 9.75 -5.68 -9.27
CA ILE A 76 10.02 -7.02 -9.80
C ILE A 76 8.72 -7.77 -10.03
N LEU A 77 8.76 -8.81 -10.87
CA LEU A 77 7.81 -9.90 -10.83
C LEU A 77 8.39 -11.05 -10.00
N PHE A 78 7.59 -11.62 -9.12
CA PHE A 78 7.99 -12.70 -8.23
C PHE A 78 6.96 -13.82 -8.21
N ASN A 79 7.43 -15.06 -8.31
CA ASN A 79 6.60 -16.25 -8.15
C ASN A 79 6.89 -16.89 -6.79
N PRO A 80 6.01 -16.74 -5.78
CA PRO A 80 6.26 -17.27 -4.44
C PRO A 80 6.38 -18.80 -4.41
N GLU A 81 5.67 -19.51 -5.28
CA GLU A 81 5.72 -20.97 -5.32
C GLU A 81 7.11 -21.49 -5.70
N THR A 82 7.66 -20.98 -6.80
CA THR A 82 8.92 -21.45 -7.39
C THR A 82 10.15 -20.65 -6.93
N GLY A 83 9.96 -19.45 -6.39
CA GLY A 83 11.02 -18.49 -6.10
C GLY A 83 11.57 -17.77 -7.34
N ALA A 84 10.97 -17.95 -8.51
CA ALA A 84 11.40 -17.27 -9.73
C ALA A 84 11.18 -15.74 -9.62
N ARG A 85 12.12 -14.99 -10.19
CA ARG A 85 12.17 -13.53 -10.15
C ARG A 85 12.50 -12.97 -11.52
N GLU A 86 11.82 -11.90 -11.91
CA GLU A 86 12.11 -11.12 -13.11
C GLU A 86 12.18 -9.63 -12.72
N ASP A 87 13.30 -8.98 -13.03
CA ASP A 87 13.46 -7.56 -12.75
C ASP A 87 12.72 -6.73 -13.80
N LEU A 88 11.94 -5.74 -13.36
CA LEU A 88 11.30 -4.79 -14.26
C LEU A 88 12.21 -3.57 -14.47
N PRO A 89 12.17 -2.92 -15.64
CA PRO A 89 12.95 -1.70 -15.93
C PRO A 89 12.34 -0.46 -15.23
N ALA A 90 11.92 -0.60 -13.97
CA ALA A 90 11.26 0.42 -13.17
C ALA A 90 12.04 0.60 -11.86
N MET A 91 12.81 1.70 -11.82
CA MET A 91 13.69 2.05 -10.71
C MET A 91 13.38 3.46 -10.22
N LEU A 92 13.25 3.61 -8.91
CA LEU A 92 13.24 4.90 -8.21
C LEU A 92 14.68 5.43 -8.12
N GLY A 93 14.88 6.65 -8.60
CA GLY A 93 16.14 7.38 -8.38
C GLY A 93 16.31 7.81 -6.93
N GLY A 94 17.55 7.95 -6.47
CA GLY A 94 17.84 8.45 -5.11
C GLY A 94 17.81 7.40 -4.01
N TRP A 95 17.88 6.11 -4.33
CA TRP A 95 18.18 5.06 -3.35
C TRP A 95 19.65 5.14 -2.90
N PRO A 96 19.97 4.99 -1.60
CA PRO A 96 19.10 4.55 -0.50
C PRO A 96 18.41 5.67 0.29
N GLU A 97 18.49 6.93 -0.13
CA GLU A 97 17.86 8.06 0.57
C GLU A 97 16.34 8.14 0.36
N LEU A 98 15.82 7.56 -0.73
CA LEU A 98 14.41 7.44 -1.05
C LEU A 98 14.02 5.97 -1.21
N ARG A 99 12.80 5.64 -0.81
CA ARG A 99 12.17 4.34 -1.08
C ARG A 99 10.73 4.53 -1.52
N PHE A 100 10.21 3.55 -2.22
CA PHE A 100 8.77 3.33 -2.35
C PHE A 100 8.14 3.03 -0.99
N ASN A 101 6.83 3.29 -0.85
CA ASN A 101 6.02 2.94 0.31
C ASN A 101 4.78 2.13 -0.13
N ASP A 102 3.59 2.72 -0.13
CA ASP A 102 2.36 2.07 -0.53
C ASP A 102 2.15 2.14 -2.06
N GLY A 103 1.51 1.12 -2.62
CA GLY A 103 1.23 1.00 -4.03
C GLY A 103 0.12 0.01 -4.35
N ARG A 104 -0.64 0.29 -5.40
CA ARG A 104 -1.76 -0.54 -5.87
C ARG A 104 -1.97 -0.40 -7.37
N SER A 105 -2.43 -1.46 -8.01
CA SER A 105 -2.87 -1.39 -9.42
C SER A 105 -4.20 -0.64 -9.55
N ASP A 106 -4.28 0.24 -10.55
CA ASP A 106 -5.51 0.92 -10.92
C ASP A 106 -6.45 0.02 -11.73
N PRO A 107 -7.70 0.46 -12.00
CA PRO A 107 -8.66 -0.32 -12.77
C PRO A 107 -8.24 -0.65 -14.22
N LEU A 108 -7.21 0.00 -14.75
CA LEU A 108 -6.64 -0.25 -16.08
C LEU A 108 -5.40 -1.15 -16.03
N GLY A 109 -4.97 -1.57 -14.84
CA GLY A 109 -3.81 -2.44 -14.63
C GLY A 109 -2.47 -1.72 -14.57
N ALA A 110 -2.43 -0.38 -14.59
CA ALA A 110 -1.21 0.35 -14.28
C ALA A 110 -0.93 0.27 -12.78
N PHE A 111 0.34 0.12 -12.39
CA PHE A 111 0.72 0.07 -10.99
C PHE A 111 1.07 1.47 -10.49
N TRP A 112 0.33 1.97 -9.52
CA TRP A 112 0.59 3.25 -8.86
C TRP A 112 1.36 3.02 -7.58
N ILE A 113 2.36 3.86 -7.31
CA ILE A 113 3.21 3.72 -6.13
C ILE A 113 3.78 5.07 -5.70
N GLY A 114 3.77 5.33 -4.41
CA GLY A 114 4.39 6.53 -3.84
C GLY A 114 5.81 6.28 -3.34
N SER A 115 6.66 7.28 -3.43
CA SER A 115 7.97 7.32 -2.77
C SER A 115 7.98 8.24 -1.53
N MET A 116 8.98 8.06 -0.67
CA MET A 116 9.23 8.90 0.51
C MET A 116 10.71 8.88 0.87
N GLY A 117 11.11 9.77 1.80
CA GLY A 117 12.41 9.67 2.48
C GLY A 117 12.55 8.31 3.16
N ASN A 118 13.66 7.60 2.88
CA ASN A 118 13.86 6.28 3.42
C ASN A 118 14.04 6.31 4.95
N ASN A 119 13.10 5.69 5.65
CA ASN A 119 13.10 5.54 7.10
C ASN A 119 13.48 4.12 7.56
N VAL A 120 14.11 3.31 6.69
CA VAL A 120 14.53 1.94 6.99
C VAL A 120 16.01 1.77 6.68
N GLY A 121 16.78 1.41 7.70
CA GLY A 121 18.22 1.19 7.61
C GLY A 121 18.59 -0.16 6.97
N PRO A 122 19.87 -0.37 6.66
CA PRO A 122 20.35 -1.56 5.97
C PRO A 122 20.12 -2.88 6.73
N ASN A 123 19.86 -2.84 8.05
CA ASN A 123 19.56 -4.02 8.86
C ASN A 123 18.11 -4.02 9.38
N GLY A 124 17.23 -3.22 8.77
CA GLY A 124 15.82 -3.13 9.15
C GLY A 124 15.52 -2.17 10.31
N GLU A 125 16.54 -1.49 10.84
CA GLU A 125 16.35 -0.49 11.90
C GLU A 125 15.56 0.73 11.40
N GLY A 126 14.74 1.33 12.26
CA GLY A 126 14.05 2.57 11.92
C GLY A 126 15.01 3.75 11.84
N LEU A 127 14.88 4.57 10.80
CA LEU A 127 15.55 5.85 10.63
C LEU A 127 14.54 7.01 10.79
N PRO A 128 15.00 8.25 11.06
CA PRO A 128 14.10 9.39 11.14
C PRO A 128 13.31 9.62 9.83
N VAL A 129 12.03 9.95 9.96
CA VAL A 129 11.20 10.37 8.83
C VAL A 129 11.67 11.74 8.33
N VAL A 130 11.80 11.87 7.01
CA VAL A 130 12.15 13.13 6.34
C VAL A 130 11.00 13.52 5.41
N ASP A 131 10.36 14.65 5.73
CA ASP A 131 9.19 15.18 5.04
C ASP A 131 9.54 15.85 3.69
N GLY A 132 8.54 16.00 2.81
CA GLY A 132 8.62 16.78 1.56
C GLY A 132 9.50 16.18 0.47
N ARG A 133 9.78 14.88 0.51
CA ARG A 133 10.63 14.18 -0.49
C ARG A 133 9.89 13.13 -1.30
N GLY A 134 8.59 12.95 -1.06
CA GLY A 134 7.79 11.94 -1.71
C GLY A 134 7.19 12.40 -3.04
N THR A 135 7.00 11.42 -3.92
CA THR A 135 6.38 11.58 -5.24
C THR A 135 5.47 10.38 -5.51
N LEU A 136 4.28 10.63 -6.04
CA LEU A 136 3.38 9.62 -6.56
C LEU A 136 3.75 9.32 -8.01
N TYR A 137 3.93 8.04 -8.31
CA TYR A 137 4.26 7.55 -9.64
C TYR A 137 3.19 6.61 -10.19
N ARG A 138 3.11 6.54 -11.52
CA ARG A 138 2.38 5.51 -12.27
C ARG A 138 3.35 4.72 -13.13
N TYR A 139 3.25 3.40 -13.08
CA TYR A 139 4.02 2.46 -13.90
C TYR A 139 3.10 1.68 -14.83
N ARG A 140 3.39 1.74 -16.13
CA ARG A 140 2.78 0.87 -17.15
C ARG A 140 3.80 -0.16 -17.58
N HIS A 141 3.39 -1.43 -17.72
CA HIS A 141 4.32 -2.52 -18.01
C HIS A 141 5.22 -2.22 -19.22
N GLY A 142 6.54 -2.27 -19.01
CA GLY A 142 7.55 -1.97 -20.03
C GLY A 142 7.83 -0.47 -20.29
N GLY A 143 7.08 0.43 -19.66
CA GLY A 143 7.30 1.88 -19.71
C GLY A 143 8.23 2.41 -18.60
N PRO A 144 8.51 3.71 -18.56
CA PRO A 144 9.18 4.36 -17.43
C PRO A 144 8.22 4.57 -16.24
N MET A 145 8.78 4.99 -15.10
CA MET A 145 7.98 5.55 -14.01
C MET A 145 7.51 6.96 -14.40
N GLU A 146 6.20 7.18 -14.46
CA GLU A 146 5.59 8.49 -14.75
C GLU A 146 5.33 9.23 -13.44
N GLU A 147 5.86 10.45 -13.29
CA GLU A 147 5.58 11.31 -12.13
C GLU A 147 4.19 11.93 -12.22
N ILE A 148 3.40 11.84 -11.14
CA ILE A 148 2.02 12.33 -11.08
C ILE A 148 1.87 13.52 -10.13
N GLU A 149 2.31 13.39 -8.88
CA GLU A 149 2.22 14.44 -7.85
C GLU A 149 3.47 14.40 -6.96
N THR A 150 3.99 15.55 -6.56
CA THR A 150 5.19 15.70 -5.71
C THR A 150 4.83 16.40 -4.40
N ASP A 151 5.82 16.66 -3.54
CA ASP A 151 5.64 17.32 -2.23
C ASP A 151 4.73 16.50 -1.29
N ILE A 152 4.96 15.18 -1.29
CA ILE A 152 4.28 14.22 -0.44
C ILE A 152 5.17 13.89 0.76
N GLY A 153 4.57 13.81 1.95
CA GLY A 153 5.24 13.40 3.17
C GLY A 153 5.47 11.89 3.22
N ILE A 154 4.39 11.13 3.47
CA ILE A 154 4.40 9.65 3.40
C ILE A 154 3.18 9.21 2.60
N PRO A 155 3.37 8.65 1.39
CA PRO A 155 2.29 8.22 0.53
C PRO A 155 1.67 6.93 1.06
N ASN A 156 0.37 6.97 1.26
CA ASN A 156 -0.43 5.86 1.76
C ASN A 156 -1.81 5.92 1.12
N THR A 157 -2.63 4.89 1.32
CA THR A 157 -4.01 4.83 0.82
C THR A 157 -4.07 5.04 -0.69
N LEU A 158 -3.98 3.98 -1.47
CA LEU A 158 -4.29 4.04 -2.91
C LEU A 158 -5.58 3.25 -3.17
N CYS A 159 -6.68 3.95 -3.42
CA CYS A 159 -7.99 3.31 -3.63
C CYS A 159 -8.73 3.93 -4.81
N TRP A 160 -9.51 3.12 -5.53
CA TRP A 160 -10.44 3.61 -6.55
C TRP A 160 -11.87 3.32 -6.12
N SER A 161 -12.79 4.23 -6.44
CA SER A 161 -14.21 4.01 -6.21
C SER A 161 -14.74 2.83 -7.04
N PRO A 162 -15.78 2.12 -6.59
CA PRO A 162 -16.36 1.00 -7.35
C PRO A 162 -16.86 1.38 -8.76
N ASP A 163 -17.31 2.63 -8.93
CA ASP A 163 -17.74 3.18 -10.22
C ASP A 163 -16.58 3.62 -11.13
N ARG A 164 -15.33 3.50 -10.65
CA ARG A 164 -14.08 3.83 -11.35
C ARG A 164 -13.99 5.29 -11.80
N ARG A 165 -14.62 6.20 -11.06
CA ARG A 165 -14.60 7.65 -11.35
C ARG A 165 -13.74 8.45 -10.39
N HIS A 166 -13.31 7.86 -9.29
CA HIS A 166 -12.55 8.54 -8.27
C HIS A 166 -11.33 7.73 -7.84
N PHE A 167 -10.23 8.44 -7.62
CA PHE A 167 -9.02 7.94 -6.97
C PHE A 167 -8.86 8.62 -5.61
N TYR A 168 -8.51 7.87 -4.58
CA TYR A 168 -8.28 8.33 -3.22
C TYR A 168 -6.83 8.10 -2.86
N PHE A 169 -6.19 9.16 -2.35
CA PHE A 169 -4.78 9.19 -2.00
C PHE A 169 -4.56 9.83 -0.63
N GLY A 170 -3.76 9.19 0.22
CA GLY A 170 -3.44 9.65 1.57
C GLY A 170 -2.01 10.19 1.69
N ASP A 171 -1.86 11.31 2.39
CA ASP A 171 -0.57 11.77 2.90
C ASP A 171 -0.60 11.71 4.43
N THR A 172 0.17 10.76 4.97
CA THR A 172 0.19 10.47 6.41
C THR A 172 0.60 11.71 7.22
N LEU A 173 1.60 12.47 6.74
CA LEU A 173 2.15 13.60 7.49
C LEU A 173 1.23 14.83 7.47
N LYS A 174 0.36 14.93 6.45
CA LYS A 174 -0.69 15.95 6.39
C LYS A 174 -1.96 15.55 7.16
N ASN A 175 -2.05 14.30 7.64
CA ASN A 175 -3.25 13.71 8.23
C ASN A 175 -4.50 13.94 7.34
N GLU A 176 -4.34 13.68 6.04
CA GLU A 176 -5.34 13.97 5.02
C GLU A 176 -5.40 12.84 4.00
N ILE A 177 -6.62 12.49 3.61
CA ILE A 177 -6.96 11.72 2.42
C ILE A 177 -7.68 12.66 1.46
N ARG A 178 -7.20 12.73 0.23
CA ARG A 178 -7.76 13.52 -0.86
C ARG A 178 -8.43 12.60 -1.87
N VAL A 179 -9.42 13.13 -2.57
CA VAL A 179 -10.10 12.47 -3.69
C VAL A 179 -9.85 13.23 -4.98
N TYR A 180 -9.68 12.50 -6.06
CA TYR A 180 -9.37 12.99 -7.39
C TYR A 180 -10.40 12.42 -8.36
N ASP A 181 -10.85 13.21 -9.32
CA ASP A 181 -11.61 12.66 -10.45
C ASP A 181 -10.64 11.80 -11.27
N TYR A 182 -11.01 10.57 -11.57
CA TYR A 182 -10.23 9.60 -12.34
C TYR A 182 -10.93 9.32 -13.68
N ASP A 183 -10.21 9.53 -14.77
CA ASP A 183 -10.70 9.24 -16.11
C ASP A 183 -10.36 7.79 -16.48
N ILE A 184 -11.38 6.93 -16.54
CA ILE A 184 -11.21 5.51 -16.86
C ILE A 184 -10.75 5.26 -18.31
N GLU A 185 -10.89 6.22 -19.23
CA GLU A 185 -10.46 6.05 -20.62
C GLU A 185 -8.96 6.32 -20.77
N THR A 186 -8.40 7.22 -19.97
CA THR A 186 -6.99 7.67 -20.07
C THR A 186 -6.12 7.22 -18.90
N GLY A 187 -6.73 6.95 -17.75
CA GLY A 187 -6.06 6.71 -16.47
C GLY A 187 -5.53 7.97 -15.79
N GLU A 188 -5.89 9.16 -16.28
CA GLU A 188 -5.47 10.45 -15.73
C GLU A 188 -6.30 10.87 -14.51
N ILE A 189 -5.74 11.73 -13.67
CA ILE A 189 -6.42 12.31 -12.52
C ILE A 189 -6.56 13.83 -12.65
N GLY A 190 -7.70 14.35 -12.21
CA GLY A 190 -7.95 15.78 -12.07
C GLY A 190 -7.30 16.38 -10.81
N PRO A 191 -7.59 17.64 -10.46
CA PRO A 191 -7.08 18.25 -9.22
C PRO A 191 -7.69 17.57 -7.98
N GLY A 192 -6.85 17.24 -7.01
CA GLY A 192 -7.29 16.65 -5.75
C GLY A 192 -8.06 17.63 -4.86
N ARG A 193 -9.11 17.15 -4.19
CA ARG A 193 -9.88 17.89 -3.19
C ARG A 193 -9.86 17.13 -1.85
N PRO A 194 -9.96 17.82 -0.70
CA PRO A 194 -10.06 17.17 0.60
C PRO A 194 -11.24 16.19 0.63
N PHE A 195 -11.02 14.99 1.16
CA PHE A 195 -12.06 13.98 1.37
C PHE A 195 -12.23 13.64 2.84
N PHE A 196 -11.14 13.31 3.52
CA PHE A 196 -11.14 12.98 4.94
C PHE A 196 -9.88 13.53 5.61
N ALA A 197 -10.03 14.38 6.62
CA ALA A 197 -8.92 15.06 7.27
C ALA A 197 -9.22 15.34 8.75
N GLY A 198 -8.16 15.59 9.53
CA GLY A 198 -8.30 16.08 10.90
C GLY A 198 -8.85 15.07 11.91
N PHE A 199 -8.84 13.78 11.57
CA PHE A 199 -9.17 12.74 12.54
C PHE A 199 -8.05 12.65 13.58
N GLU A 200 -8.41 12.83 14.85
CA GLU A 200 -7.44 13.02 15.95
C GLU A 200 -6.73 11.73 16.38
N ARG A 201 -7.28 10.56 16.06
CA ARG A 201 -6.75 9.28 16.53
C ARG A 201 -5.85 8.62 15.47
N GLY A 202 -4.54 8.78 15.65
CA GLY A 202 -3.52 8.27 14.74
C GLY A 202 -3.49 9.00 13.39
N LEU A 203 -2.68 8.51 12.46
CA LEU A 203 -2.47 9.07 11.12
C LEU A 203 -2.97 8.10 10.04
N PRO A 204 -3.41 8.58 8.85
CA PRO A 204 -3.92 7.72 7.81
C PRO A 204 -2.80 6.87 7.24
N ASP A 205 -3.02 5.56 7.21
CA ASP A 205 -2.09 4.59 6.64
C ASP A 205 -2.73 3.93 5.40
N GLY A 206 -2.50 2.65 5.14
CA GLY A 206 -3.15 1.90 4.08
C GLY A 206 -4.69 1.87 4.18
N SER A 207 -5.34 1.67 3.04
CA SER A 207 -6.81 1.60 2.96
C SER A 207 -7.33 0.55 1.97
N ALA A 208 -8.58 0.18 2.15
CA ALA A 208 -9.38 -0.58 1.18
C ALA A 208 -10.74 0.11 0.93
N MET A 209 -11.25 0.00 -0.28
CA MET A 209 -12.59 0.47 -0.65
C MET A 209 -13.55 -0.72 -0.67
N ASP A 210 -14.71 -0.60 -0.03
CA ASP A 210 -15.75 -1.63 -0.14
C ASP A 210 -16.65 -1.43 -1.38
N GLY A 211 -17.48 -2.43 -1.67
CA GLY A 211 -18.38 -2.41 -2.83
C GLY A 211 -19.49 -1.35 -2.77
N GLU A 212 -19.72 -0.74 -1.60
CA GLU A 212 -20.70 0.34 -1.40
C GLU A 212 -20.04 1.73 -1.53
N GLY A 213 -18.71 1.79 -1.72
CA GLY A 213 -17.96 3.03 -1.87
C GLY A 213 -17.50 3.64 -0.55
N TYR A 214 -17.51 2.89 0.55
CA TYR A 214 -16.91 3.34 1.82
C TYR A 214 -15.43 2.99 1.85
N LEU A 215 -14.63 3.95 2.30
CA LEU A 215 -13.19 3.79 2.48
C LEU A 215 -12.90 3.30 3.90
N TRP A 216 -12.20 2.18 4.03
CA TRP A 216 -11.71 1.62 5.28
C TRP A 216 -10.24 1.99 5.43
N ASN A 217 -9.92 2.89 6.36
CA ASN A 217 -8.59 3.43 6.56
C ASN A 217 -7.99 2.94 7.88
N CYS A 218 -6.82 2.32 7.80
CA CYS A 218 -6.01 1.98 8.97
C CYS A 218 -5.41 3.25 9.58
N ARG A 219 -5.40 3.31 10.91
CA ARG A 219 -4.87 4.47 11.66
C ARG A 219 -3.62 4.07 12.42
N TYR A 220 -2.46 4.41 11.84
CA TYR A 220 -1.16 4.21 12.49
C TYR A 220 -1.08 5.03 13.78
N ASP A 221 -0.62 4.43 14.87
CA ASP A 221 -0.65 4.97 16.25
C ASP A 221 -2.07 5.32 16.76
N GLY A 222 -3.12 4.87 16.06
CA GLY A 222 -4.52 5.14 16.39
C GLY A 222 -5.28 3.95 16.95
N GLY A 223 -4.69 2.75 16.89
CA GLY A 223 -5.32 1.52 17.37
C GLY A 223 -6.68 1.20 16.74
N CYS A 224 -6.89 1.58 15.48
CA CYS A 224 -8.18 1.40 14.84
C CYS A 224 -8.18 1.40 13.32
N VAL A 225 -9.32 0.97 12.78
CA VAL A 225 -9.74 1.20 11.40
C VAL A 225 -10.96 2.11 11.40
N VAL A 226 -10.94 3.14 10.57
CA VAL A 226 -12.07 4.06 10.37
C VAL A 226 -12.73 3.75 9.04
N ARG A 227 -14.05 3.56 9.05
CA ARG A 227 -14.86 3.49 7.84
C ARG A 227 -15.43 4.88 7.55
N VAL A 228 -15.04 5.43 6.41
CA VAL A 228 -15.44 6.76 5.92
C VAL A 228 -16.47 6.58 4.81
N ALA A 229 -17.60 7.27 4.92
CA ALA A 229 -18.68 7.26 3.95
C ALA A 229 -18.29 8.00 2.66
N PRO A 230 -19.01 7.76 1.54
CA PRO A 230 -18.74 8.45 0.27
C PRO A 230 -18.79 9.99 0.33
N ASP A 231 -19.45 10.56 1.34
CA ASP A 231 -19.52 12.01 1.58
C ASP A 231 -18.40 12.55 2.48
N GLY A 232 -17.46 11.69 2.90
CA GLY A 232 -16.34 12.04 3.78
C GLY A 232 -16.66 11.97 5.29
N SER A 233 -17.91 11.67 5.66
CA SER A 233 -18.28 11.53 7.08
C SER A 233 -17.84 10.17 7.66
N ILE A 234 -17.65 10.12 8.98
CA ILE A 234 -17.32 8.87 9.66
C ILE A 234 -18.58 8.02 9.80
N ASP A 235 -18.61 6.84 9.18
CA ASP A 235 -19.67 5.85 9.36
C ASP A 235 -19.45 5.01 10.61
N ARG A 236 -18.22 4.54 10.79
CA ARG A 236 -17.87 3.64 11.89
C ARG A 236 -16.39 3.71 12.22
N VAL A 237 -16.09 3.42 13.47
CA VAL A 237 -14.74 3.18 13.94
C VAL A 237 -14.67 1.79 14.59
N ILE A 238 -13.67 1.00 14.23
CA ILE A 238 -13.42 -0.33 14.79
C ILE A 238 -12.08 -0.29 15.54
N ASP A 239 -12.13 -0.55 16.85
CA ASP A 239 -10.91 -0.65 17.65
C ASP A 239 -10.19 -1.97 17.35
N ILE A 240 -8.87 -1.88 17.19
CA ILE A 240 -7.98 -3.02 16.94
C ILE A 240 -7.04 -3.15 18.13
N PRO A 241 -6.80 -4.37 18.66
CA PRO A 241 -5.88 -4.59 19.78
C PRO A 241 -4.39 -4.53 19.35
N ALA A 242 -4.01 -3.49 18.62
CA ALA A 242 -2.65 -3.18 18.18
C ALA A 242 -2.49 -1.66 18.07
N GLY A 243 -1.34 -1.07 18.40
CA GLY A 243 -1.15 0.39 18.36
C GLY A 243 -0.99 0.94 16.94
N ASN A 244 -0.15 0.28 16.15
CA ASN A 244 0.21 0.68 14.79
C ASN A 244 -0.59 -0.16 13.78
N VAL A 245 -1.80 0.29 13.46
CA VAL A 245 -2.65 -0.40 12.49
C VAL A 245 -2.30 0.09 11.09
N THR A 246 -1.93 -0.85 10.23
CA THR A 246 -1.55 -0.69 8.82
C THR A 246 -2.36 -1.69 7.96
N THR A 247 -2.15 -1.72 6.64
CA THR A 247 -2.83 -2.70 5.77
C THR A 247 -2.23 -4.09 5.81
#